data_AF-A0A3M0HT45-F1
#
_entry.id   AF-A0A3M0HT45-F1
#
_cell.length_a   1.000
_cell.length_b   1.000
_cell.length_c   1.000
_cell.angle_alpha   90.00
_cell.angle_beta   90.00
_cell.angle_gamma   90.00
#
_symmetry.space_group_name_H-M   'P 1'
#
loop_
_entity.id
_entity.type
_entity.pdbx_description
1 polymer ?
#
loop_
_entity_poly.entity_id
_entity_poly.type
_entity_poly.pdbx_seq_one_letter_code
_entity_poly.pdbx_strand_id
1 'polypeptide(L)'
;MKPANRHRSRELTYNDRVFVVRYRRHRDARETGEFTSSDRRRACHHARRHAASGRLVAFTRHVGSGRWEDLTAEVRGEADLS
;
A
#
# COMPACT_ATOMS: atom_id res chain seq x y z
N MET A 1 37.51 -17.96 5.42
CA MET A 1 37.05 -16.55 5.27
C MET A 1 36.29 -16.43 3.95
N LYS A 2 34.99 -16.11 3.98
CA LYS A 2 34.20 -15.85 2.77
C LYS A 2 33.91 -14.34 2.73
N PRO A 3 34.26 -13.61 1.64
CA PRO A 3 34.01 -12.18 1.59
C PRO A 3 32.50 -11.90 1.52
N ALA A 4 32.17 -10.80 2.18
CA ALA A 4 30.84 -10.27 2.40
C ALA A 4 29.96 -10.33 1.16
N ASN A 5 28.77 -10.91 1.34
CA ASN A 5 27.63 -10.93 0.42
C ASN A 5 27.05 -9.50 0.32
N ARG A 6 27.85 -8.58 -0.23
CA ARG A 6 27.66 -7.12 -0.19
C ARG A 6 26.96 -6.61 -1.45
N HIS A 7 26.01 -7.39 -1.98
CA HIS A 7 25.37 -7.13 -3.27
C HIS A 7 23.85 -7.36 -3.27
N ARG A 8 23.17 -7.12 -2.14
CA ARG A 8 21.69 -7.16 -2.10
C ARG A 8 21.02 -6.17 -1.13
N SER A 9 21.74 -5.14 -0.70
CA SER A 9 21.22 -4.11 0.23
C SER A 9 21.33 -2.69 -0.33
N ARG A 10 21.55 -2.55 -1.64
CA ARG A 10 21.98 -1.28 -2.27
C ARG A 10 21.03 -0.75 -3.35
N GLU A 11 19.75 -1.13 -3.29
CA GLU A 11 18.69 -0.59 -4.17
C GLU A 11 17.31 -0.52 -3.49
N LEU A 12 17.30 -0.37 -2.16
CA LEU A 12 16.12 0.05 -1.38
C LEU A 12 16.31 1.45 -0.79
N THR A 13 17.22 2.23 -1.35
CA THR A 13 17.17 3.67 -1.22
C THR A 13 16.13 4.15 -2.23
N TYR A 14 15.11 4.85 -1.75
CA TYR A 14 14.53 5.97 -2.50
C TYR A 14 13.49 5.69 -3.60
N ASN A 15 12.53 4.77 -3.38
CA ASN A 15 11.19 5.02 -3.93
C ASN A 15 10.38 5.77 -2.85
N ASP A 16 10.52 7.10 -2.78
CA ASP A 16 9.68 7.99 -1.95
C ASP A 16 8.18 8.00 -2.35
N ARG A 17 7.77 7.07 -3.21
CA ARG A 17 6.43 6.98 -3.79
C ARG A 17 5.97 5.53 -3.87
N VAL A 18 6.25 4.72 -2.84
CA VAL A 18 5.63 3.40 -2.72
C VAL A 18 4.25 3.56 -2.11
N PHE A 19 3.24 3.05 -2.79
CA PHE A 19 1.89 2.90 -2.29
C PHE A 19 1.69 1.47 -1.79
N VAL A 20 1.08 1.33 -0.62
CA VAL A 20 0.78 0.06 0.03
C VAL A 20 -0.71 0.00 0.29
N VAL A 21 -1.36 -1.03 -0.25
CA VAL A 21 -2.77 -1.33 -0.07
C VAL A 21 -2.86 -2.61 0.74
N ARG A 22 -3.35 -2.51 1.97
CA ARG A 22 -3.69 -3.66 2.81
C ARG A 22 -5.18 -3.87 2.79
N TYR A 23 -5.62 -5.11 2.69
CA TYR A 23 -7.04 -5.42 2.70
C TYR A 23 -7.33 -6.68 3.49
N ARG A 24 -8.48 -6.71 4.16
CA ARG A 24 -8.96 -7.86 4.92
C ARG A 24 -10.45 -8.05 4.77
N ARG A 25 -10.94 -9.29 4.90
CA ARG A 25 -12.38 -9.53 4.94
C ARG A 25 -12.98 -8.97 6.24
N HIS A 26 -14.14 -8.34 6.15
CA HIS A 26 -14.84 -7.77 7.32
C HIS A 26 -15.14 -8.82 8.39
N ARG A 27 -15.44 -10.06 7.97
CA ARG A 27 -15.81 -11.17 8.86
C ARG A 27 -14.63 -11.99 9.40
N ASP A 28 -13.49 -11.93 8.72
CA ASP A 28 -12.31 -12.74 9.02
C ASP A 28 -11.07 -11.85 9.07
N ALA A 29 -10.66 -11.49 10.29
CA ALA A 29 -9.43 -10.75 10.55
C ALA A 29 -8.14 -11.53 10.18
N ARG A 30 -8.27 -12.80 9.78
CA ARG A 30 -7.16 -13.72 9.46
C ARG A 30 -6.69 -13.65 8.01
N GLU A 31 -7.56 -13.29 7.05
CA GLU A 31 -7.15 -13.17 5.64
C GLU A 31 -6.78 -11.71 5.35
N THR A 32 -5.51 -11.37 5.57
CA THR A 32 -4.93 -10.08 5.21
C THR A 32 -4.09 -10.21 3.94
N GLY A 33 -4.41 -9.45 2.89
CA GLY A 33 -3.58 -9.31 1.70
C GLY A 33 -2.88 -7.96 1.66
N GLU A 34 -1.70 -7.91 1.06
CA GLU A 34 -0.93 -6.68 0.85
C GLU A 34 -0.59 -6.57 -0.64
N PHE A 35 -0.76 -5.36 -1.18
CA PHE A 35 -0.36 -5.01 -2.54
C PHE A 35 0.49 -3.74 -2.50
N THR A 36 1.68 -3.80 -3.10
CA THR A 36 2.61 -2.68 -3.16
C THR A 36 2.86 -2.25 -4.60
N SER A 37 2.86 -0.95 -4.87
CA SER A 37 3.09 -0.39 -6.21
C SER A 37 3.68 1.01 -6.11
N SER A 38 4.59 1.37 -7.01
CA SER A 38 5.05 2.76 -7.16
C SER A 38 4.06 3.63 -7.97
N ASP A 39 3.12 2.99 -8.67
CA ASP A 39 2.06 3.66 -9.43
C ASP A 39 0.82 3.90 -8.55
N ARG A 40 0.46 5.17 -8.37
CA ARG A 40 -0.72 5.63 -7.61
C ARG A 40 -2.03 5.12 -8.22
N ARG A 41 -2.19 5.22 -9.55
CA ARG A 41 -3.45 4.84 -10.23
C ARG A 41 -3.68 3.34 -10.07
N ARG A 42 -2.64 2.54 -10.23
CA ARG A 42 -2.71 1.08 -10.04
C ARG A 42 -3.06 0.73 -8.60
N ALA A 43 -2.42 1.37 -7.62
CA ALA A 43 -2.69 1.11 -6.22
C ALA A 43 -4.09 1.56 -5.79
N CYS A 44 -4.54 2.73 -6.25
CA CYS A 44 -5.88 3.24 -6.00
C CYS A 44 -6.96 2.34 -6.65
N HIS A 45 -6.76 1.90 -7.90
CA HIS A 45 -7.65 0.95 -8.56
C HIS A 45 -7.76 -0.36 -7.76
N HIS A 46 -6.63 -0.90 -7.29
CA HIS A 46 -6.62 -2.12 -6.48
C HIS A 46 -7.35 -1.92 -5.14
N ALA A 47 -7.11 -0.80 -4.47
CA ALA A 47 -7.78 -0.44 -3.22
C ALA A 47 -9.30 -0.33 -3.40
N ARG A 48 -9.77 0.39 -4.43
CA ARG A 48 -11.20 0.53 -4.74
C ARG A 48 -11.86 -0.80 -5.07
N ARG A 49 -11.18 -1.65 -5.85
CA ARG A 49 -11.69 -2.99 -6.19
C ARG A 49 -11.92 -3.85 -4.94
N HIS A 50 -10.99 -3.83 -4.00
CA HIS A 50 -11.16 -4.59 -2.74
C HIS A 50 -12.21 -3.96 -1.84
N ALA A 51 -12.27 -2.63 -1.74
CA ALA A 51 -13.32 -1.95 -0.99
C ALA A 51 -14.73 -2.29 -1.53
N ALA A 52 -14.92 -2.26 -2.85
CA ALA A 52 -16.17 -2.64 -3.51
C ALA A 52 -16.55 -4.12 -3.28
N SER A 53 -15.58 -5.01 -3.05
CA SER A 53 -15.83 -6.40 -2.69
C SER A 53 -16.24 -6.63 -1.23
N GLY A 54 -16.44 -5.56 -0.45
CA GLY A 54 -16.76 -5.65 0.97
C GLY A 54 -15.56 -5.94 1.87
N ARG A 55 -14.33 -5.74 1.37
CA ARG A 55 -13.12 -5.84 2.19
C ARG A 55 -12.82 -4.50 2.86
N LEU A 56 -12.32 -4.56 4.08
CA LEU A 56 -11.74 -3.41 4.75
C LEU A 56 -10.38 -3.13 4.13
N VAL A 57 -10.19 -1.93 3.61
CA VAL A 57 -8.96 -1.50 2.94
C VAL A 57 -8.27 -0.41 3.75
N ALA A 58 -6.95 -0.51 3.87
CA ALA A 58 -6.05 0.54 4.33
C ALA A 58 -5.11 0.88 3.18
N PHE A 59 -5.13 2.14 2.73
CA PHE A 59 -4.31 2.62 1.63
C PHE A 59 -3.31 3.63 2.17
N THR A 60 -2.02 3.37 2.01
CA THR A 60 -0.96 4.21 2.57
C THR A 60 0.11 4.51 1.52
N ARG A 61 0.77 5.65 1.64
CA ARG A 61 1.90 6.03 0.78
C ARG A 61 3.13 6.30 1.63
N HIS A 62 4.27 5.75 1.26
CA HIS A 62 5.57 6.17 1.80
C HIS A 62 5.90 7.56 1.25
N VAL A 63 6.18 8.52 2.12
CA VAL A 63 6.45 9.93 1.73
C VAL A 63 7.90 10.34 1.93
N GLY A 64 8.78 9.35 2.17
CA GLY A 64 10.19 9.57 2.46
C GLY A 64 10.50 9.70 3.94
N SER A 65 11.78 9.61 4.28
CA SER A 65 12.27 9.71 5.67
C SER A 65 11.60 8.74 6.65
N GLY A 66 11.18 7.56 6.16
CA GLY A 66 10.49 6.54 6.96
C GLY A 66 9.03 6.89 7.32
N ARG A 67 8.47 7.96 6.74
CA ARG A 67 7.10 8.41 7.02
C ARG A 67 6.09 7.77 6.06
N TRP A 68 4.90 7.53 6.59
CA TRP A 68 3.75 6.98 5.88
C TRP A 68 2.55 7.91 6.02
N GLU A 69 1.84 8.12 4.92
CA GLU A 69 0.61 8.91 4.83
C GLU A 69 -0.58 7.97 4.63
N ASP A 70 -1.66 8.13 5.40
CA ASP A 70 -2.90 7.40 5.20
C ASP A 70 -3.75 8.08 4.12
N LEU A 71 -4.05 7.32 3.09
CA LEU A 71 -4.85 7.70 1.93
C LEU A 71 -6.15 6.88 1.88
N THR A 72 -6.53 6.24 2.98
CA THR A 72 -7.72 5.37 3.02
C THR A 72 -8.99 6.15 2.72
N ALA A 73 -9.02 7.45 3.08
CA ALA A 73 -10.09 8.37 2.72
C ALA A 73 -10.24 8.53 1.19
N GLU A 74 -9.17 8.49 0.39
CA GLU A 74 -9.27 8.60 -1.08
C GLU A 74 -9.95 7.38 -1.74
N VAL A 75 -9.98 6.26 -1.02
CA VAL A 75 -10.61 5.01 -1.48
C VAL A 75 -12.09 5.00 -1.10
N ARG A 76 -12.44 5.63 0.03
CA ARG A 76 -13.82 5.74 0.54
C ARG A 76 -14.55 6.97 -0.02
N GLY A 77 -13.80 8.02 -0.34
CA GLY A 77 -14.25 9.29 -0.91
C GLY A 77 -14.47 9.20 -2.41
N GLU A 78 -15.45 8.39 -2.80
CA GLU A 78 -16.41 8.74 -3.84
C GLU A 78 -17.82 8.59 -3.22
N ALA A 79 -17.96 9.13 -2.01
CA ALA A 79 -19.23 9.32 -1.32
C ALA A 79 -19.46 10.80 -0.96
N ASP A 80 -18.47 11.68 -1.17
CA ASP A 80 -18.59 13.10 -0.84
C ASP A 80 -17.55 13.90 -1.64
N LEU A 81 -17.94 14.31 -2.86
CA LEU A 81 -17.35 15.45 -3.53
C LEU A 81 -18.52 16.22 -4.15
N SER A 82 -18.82 17.36 -3.50
CA SER A 82 -19.70 18.43 -3.99
C SER A 82 -19.30 18.95 -5.36
#